data_AF-A0A6A5H8U1-F1
#
_entry.id   AF-A0A6A5H8U1-F1
#
_cell.length_a   1.000
_cell.length_b   1.000
_cell.length_c   1.000
_cell.angle_alpha   90.00
_cell.angle_beta   90.00
_cell.angle_gamma   90.00
#
_symmetry.space_group_name_H-M   'P 1'
#
loop_
_entity.id
_entity.type
_entity.pdbx_description
1 polymer ?
#
loop_
_entity_poly.entity_id
_entity_poly.type
_entity_poly.pdbx_seq_one_letter_code
_entity_poly.pdbx_strand_id
1 'polypeptide(L)'
;MWDIPTDPSELYLYLLEIEWLHPFYAYVVFIILTFAVTDGARRCAAQVLGDSKMLKFNEFLSVLTMCTAHFGEASIYYAYGLIPMFIAIIINWKIGEHFYRGSGENSCLLFEEYISRTVDNSDMLALALLQYFGATLAYIFNIVAWHYTAKYTGLMGGPEECLYLETAPLPLVALYQFLAAAGLRVALEYMTSERCKKYICLVYATLFCLGQHLVGVPGVHPMMCASRLTGCYFLQEDAVVKYICVYLLGITTGWLVSAAALSERTKLKSMWRVKFEEKLAAEEAALMAEQPVKRFVGKGNRRREVR
;
A
#
# COMPACT_ATOMS: atom_id res chain seq x y z
N MET A 1 -6.72 19.62 39.07
CA MET A 1 -5.28 19.55 38.76
C MET A 1 -4.96 18.08 38.82
N TRP A 2 -4.61 17.46 37.69
CA TRP A 2 -4.38 16.01 37.64
C TRP A 2 -2.98 15.75 38.19
N ASP A 3 -2.87 14.99 39.28
CA ASP A 3 -1.59 14.53 39.83
C ASP A 3 -1.05 13.43 38.91
N ILE A 4 -0.35 13.83 37.85
CA ILE A 4 0.28 12.92 36.90
C ILE A 4 1.60 12.46 37.53
N PRO A 5 1.81 11.13 37.75
CA PRO A 5 3.05 10.63 38.31
C PRO A 5 4.25 10.95 37.42
N THR A 6 5.38 11.31 38.04
CA THR A 6 6.64 11.57 37.32
C THR A 6 7.54 10.35 37.23
N ASP A 7 7.30 9.31 38.03
CA ASP A 7 7.98 8.02 37.93
C ASP A 7 7.43 7.24 36.73
N PRO A 8 8.27 6.76 35.79
CA PRO A 8 7.82 5.99 34.63
C PRO A 8 6.99 4.73 34.96
N SER A 9 7.28 4.09 36.09
CA SER A 9 6.59 2.87 36.53
C SER A 9 5.20 3.16 37.09
N GLU A 10 5.07 4.22 37.89
CA GLU A 10 3.78 4.71 38.40
C GLU A 10 2.95 5.36 37.29
N LEU A 11 3.59 6.09 36.38
CA LEU A 11 2.94 6.67 35.20
C LEU A 11 2.38 5.57 34.30
N TYR A 12 3.11 4.47 34.10
CA TYR A 12 2.62 3.31 33.33
C TYR A 12 1.38 2.69 33.98
N LEU A 13 1.39 2.48 35.30
CA LEU A 13 0.24 1.94 36.02
C LEU A 13 -0.95 2.90 35.99
N TYR A 14 -0.73 4.19 36.23
CA TYR A 14 -1.75 5.23 36.14
C TYR A 14 -2.36 5.32 34.73
N LEU A 15 -1.55 5.21 33.68
CA LEU A 15 -2.03 5.19 32.30
C LEU A 15 -2.89 3.94 32.02
N LEU A 16 -2.53 2.78 32.58
CA LEU A 16 -3.33 1.56 32.47
C LEU A 16 -4.65 1.61 33.25
N GLU A 17 -4.78 2.46 34.27
CA GLU A 17 -6.06 2.68 34.96
C GLU A 17 -7.07 3.48 34.11
N ILE A 18 -6.61 4.13 33.04
CA ILE A 18 -7.47 4.92 32.15
C ILE A 18 -8.10 3.98 31.10
N GLU A 19 -9.24 3.37 31.47
CA GLU A 19 -9.94 2.39 30.63
C GLU A 19 -10.26 2.89 29.21
N TRP A 20 -10.61 4.17 29.04
CA TRP A 20 -10.93 4.70 27.71
C TRP A 20 -9.70 4.76 26.77
N LEU A 21 -8.46 4.67 27.28
CA LEU A 21 -7.24 4.61 26.48
C LEU A 21 -6.82 3.17 26.11
N HIS A 22 -7.49 2.16 26.65
CA HIS A 22 -7.16 0.76 26.38
C HIS A 22 -7.16 0.41 24.88
N PRO A 23 -8.18 0.80 24.08
CA PRO A 23 -8.14 0.54 22.63
C PRO A 23 -6.92 1.14 21.93
N PHE A 24 -6.48 2.33 22.37
CA PHE A 24 -5.28 2.98 21.85
C PHE A 24 -4.00 2.20 22.22
N TYR A 25 -3.85 1.75 23.46
CA TYR A 25 -2.69 0.94 23.87
C TYR A 25 -2.63 -0.39 23.12
N ALA A 26 -3.77 -1.06 22.98
CA ALA A 26 -3.87 -2.30 22.21
C ALA A 26 -3.48 -2.05 20.75
N TYR A 27 -3.99 -0.99 20.13
CA TYR A 27 -3.61 -0.57 18.78
C TYR A 27 -2.11 -0.31 18.62
N VAL A 28 -1.48 0.42 19.55
CA VAL A 28 -0.03 0.70 19.48
C VAL A 28 0.77 -0.59 19.50
N VAL A 29 0.44 -1.53 20.40
CA VAL A 29 1.10 -2.84 20.48
C VAL A 29 0.85 -3.65 19.20
N PHE A 30 -0.37 -3.65 18.68
CA PHE A 30 -0.73 -4.32 17.43
C PHE A 30 0.11 -3.81 16.24
N ILE A 31 0.26 -2.49 16.10
CA ILE A 31 1.08 -1.89 15.03
C ILE A 31 2.55 -2.24 15.22
N ILE A 32 3.09 -2.17 16.44
CA ILE A 32 4.48 -2.56 16.73
C ILE A 32 4.72 -4.01 16.32
N LEU A 33 3.85 -4.94 16.73
CA LEU A 33 3.96 -6.36 16.37
C LEU A 33 3.91 -6.55 14.85
N THR A 34 2.95 -5.90 14.18
CA THR A 34 2.75 -5.98 12.73
C THR A 34 4.02 -5.57 11.97
N PHE A 35 4.61 -4.42 12.31
CA PHE A 35 5.82 -3.93 11.65
C PHE A 35 7.07 -4.73 12.07
N ALA A 36 7.21 -5.11 13.34
CA ALA A 36 8.38 -5.84 13.83
C ALA A 36 8.50 -7.24 13.20
N VAL A 37 7.39 -7.98 13.12
CA VAL A 37 7.38 -9.33 12.50
C VAL A 37 7.68 -9.23 11.02
N THR A 38 7.08 -8.27 10.30
CA THR A 38 7.28 -8.14 8.86
C THR A 38 8.68 -7.62 8.51
N ASP A 39 9.25 -6.70 9.29
CA ASP A 39 10.65 -6.31 9.15
C ASP A 39 11.62 -7.44 9.53
N GLY A 40 11.33 -8.19 10.58
CA GLY A 40 12.10 -9.38 10.95
C GLY A 40 12.14 -10.41 9.82
N ALA A 41 10.98 -10.74 9.25
CA ALA A 41 10.87 -11.63 8.09
C ALA A 41 11.69 -11.11 6.90
N ARG A 42 11.64 -9.79 6.63
CA ARG A 42 12.45 -9.15 5.59
C ARG A 42 13.95 -9.32 5.84
N ARG A 43 14.43 -9.12 7.06
CA ARG A 43 15.85 -9.29 7.43
C ARG A 43 16.31 -10.73 7.29
N CYS A 44 15.49 -11.70 7.70
CA CYS A 44 15.79 -13.12 7.52
C CYS A 44 15.85 -13.49 6.03
N ALA A 45 14.88 -13.03 5.23
CA ALA A 45 14.85 -13.31 3.80
C ALA A 45 16.04 -12.70 3.05
N ALA A 46 16.52 -11.53 3.44
CA ALA A 46 17.70 -10.89 2.86
C ALA A 46 18.99 -11.73 3.01
N GLN A 47 19.03 -12.68 3.94
CA GLN A 47 20.18 -13.57 4.13
C GLN A 47 20.19 -14.75 3.14
N VAL A 48 19.05 -15.04 2.50
CA VAL A 48 18.84 -16.26 1.71
C VAL A 48 18.33 -16.00 0.29
N LEU A 49 17.69 -14.85 0.03
CA LEU A 49 17.14 -14.48 -1.27
C LEU A 49 18.10 -13.53 -2.01
N GLY A 50 18.32 -13.80 -3.31
CA GLY A 50 18.97 -12.83 -4.19
C GLY A 50 18.05 -11.65 -4.56
N ASP A 51 18.63 -10.57 -5.08
CA ASP A 51 17.99 -9.25 -5.25
C ASP A 51 16.63 -9.30 -5.97
N SER A 52 16.53 -10.03 -7.08
CA SER A 52 15.28 -10.14 -7.85
C SER A 52 14.14 -10.80 -7.05
N LYS A 53 14.46 -11.84 -6.27
CA LYS A 53 13.47 -12.52 -5.40
C LYS A 53 13.14 -11.66 -4.19
N MET A 54 14.12 -10.92 -3.68
CA MET A 54 13.94 -10.02 -2.56
C MET A 54 13.00 -8.86 -2.89
N LEU A 55 13.07 -8.32 -4.12
CA LEU A 55 12.14 -7.28 -4.59
C LEU A 55 10.68 -7.77 -4.57
N LYS A 56 10.43 -8.99 -5.08
CA LYS A 56 9.11 -9.64 -5.06
C LYS A 56 8.63 -9.91 -3.64
N PHE A 57 9.52 -10.36 -2.77
CA PHE A 57 9.21 -10.62 -1.37
C PHE A 57 8.90 -9.33 -0.59
N ASN A 58 9.61 -8.24 -0.89
CA ASN A 58 9.31 -6.93 -0.33
C ASN A 58 7.92 -6.42 -0.73
N GLU A 59 7.46 -6.67 -1.95
CA GLU A 59 6.09 -6.34 -2.34
C GLU A 59 5.06 -7.10 -1.55
N PHE A 60 5.22 -8.42 -1.47
CA PHE A 60 4.36 -9.28 -0.66
C PHE A 60 4.28 -8.79 0.79
N LEU A 61 5.43 -8.57 1.44
CA LEU A 61 5.47 -8.12 2.83
C LEU A 61 4.90 -6.73 3.01
N SER A 62 5.15 -5.80 2.08
CA SER A 62 4.64 -4.43 2.22
C SER A 62 3.13 -4.39 2.09
N VAL A 63 2.54 -5.14 1.14
CA VAL A 63 1.08 -5.28 1.05
C VAL A 63 0.50 -5.98 2.27
N LEU A 64 1.15 -7.04 2.77
CA LEU A 64 0.74 -7.72 4.00
C LEU A 64 0.71 -6.76 5.19
N THR A 65 1.80 -6.03 5.44
CA THR A 65 1.92 -5.05 6.54
C THR A 65 0.87 -3.94 6.40
N MET A 66 0.77 -3.33 5.20
CA MET A 66 -0.16 -2.23 4.91
C MET A 66 -1.62 -2.66 5.14
N CYS A 67 -2.01 -3.80 4.59
CA CYS A 67 -3.37 -4.31 4.74
C CYS A 67 -3.67 -4.73 6.19
N THR A 68 -2.68 -5.22 6.94
CA THR A 68 -2.84 -5.58 8.36
C THR A 68 -3.00 -4.33 9.23
N ALA A 69 -2.16 -3.30 9.02
CA ALA A 69 -2.26 -2.02 9.73
C ALA A 69 -3.64 -1.37 9.54
N HIS A 70 -4.25 -1.56 8.36
CA HIS A 70 -5.60 -1.07 8.07
C HIS A 70 -6.70 -1.67 8.96
N PHE A 71 -6.55 -2.92 9.44
CA PHE A 71 -7.46 -3.46 10.44
C PHE A 71 -7.29 -2.76 11.80
N GLY A 72 -6.06 -2.40 12.18
CA GLY A 72 -5.80 -1.57 13.35
C GLY A 72 -6.46 -0.19 13.28
N GLU A 73 -6.42 0.44 12.10
CA GLU A 73 -7.09 1.72 11.84
C GLU A 73 -8.60 1.62 12.05
N ALA A 74 -9.21 0.50 11.64
CA ALA A 74 -10.63 0.25 11.87
C ALA A 74 -10.94 0.14 13.37
N SER A 75 -10.10 -0.55 14.16
CA SER A 75 -10.27 -0.62 15.62
C SER A 75 -10.20 0.75 16.29
N ILE A 76 -9.30 1.63 15.84
CA ILE A 76 -9.23 3.02 16.31
C ILE A 76 -10.49 3.81 15.93
N TYR A 77 -11.00 3.61 14.71
CA TYR A 77 -12.24 4.24 14.27
C TYR A 77 -13.43 3.84 15.15
N TYR A 78 -13.60 2.56 15.45
CA TYR A 78 -14.72 2.12 16.29
C TYR A 78 -14.62 2.61 17.74
N ALA A 79 -13.40 2.76 18.27
CA ALA A 79 -13.18 3.26 19.61
C ALA A 79 -13.32 4.79 19.72
N TYR A 80 -12.82 5.54 18.74
CA TYR A 80 -12.62 6.99 18.87
C TYR A 80 -13.11 7.85 17.70
N GLY A 81 -13.61 7.23 16.63
CA GLY A 81 -14.17 7.91 15.47
C GLY A 81 -13.14 8.37 14.42
N LEU A 82 -13.58 9.27 13.54
CA LEU A 82 -12.87 9.63 12.31
C LEU A 82 -11.56 10.40 12.55
N ILE A 83 -11.51 11.32 13.52
CA ILE A 83 -10.33 12.16 13.73
C ILE A 83 -9.12 11.29 14.16
N PRO A 84 -9.27 10.37 15.14
CA PRO A 84 -8.15 9.48 15.49
C PRO A 84 -7.80 8.48 14.40
N MET A 85 -8.79 7.97 13.64
CA MET A 85 -8.54 7.13 12.46
C MET A 85 -7.67 7.87 11.43
N PHE A 86 -7.98 9.15 11.15
CA PHE A 86 -7.22 9.98 10.22
C PHE A 86 -5.74 10.11 10.65
N ILE A 87 -5.51 10.37 11.93
CA ILE A 87 -4.15 10.45 12.51
C ILE A 87 -3.45 9.09 12.43
N ALA A 88 -4.15 8.00 12.78
CA ALA A 88 -3.63 6.64 12.72
C ALA A 88 -3.17 6.26 11.31
N ILE A 89 -3.97 6.55 10.29
CA ILE A 89 -3.61 6.31 8.88
C ILE A 89 -2.32 7.06 8.53
N ILE A 90 -2.21 8.35 8.88
CA ILE A 90 -1.01 9.15 8.58
C ILE A 90 0.23 8.52 9.23
N ILE A 91 0.14 8.15 10.51
CA ILE A 91 1.24 7.53 11.25
C ILE A 91 1.64 6.21 10.58
N ASN A 92 0.68 5.33 10.29
CA ASN A 92 0.93 4.04 9.67
C ASN A 92 1.56 4.17 8.29
N TRP A 93 1.09 5.11 7.46
CA TRP A 93 1.69 5.39 6.17
C TRP A 93 3.13 5.90 6.30
N LYS A 94 3.41 6.77 7.29
CA LYS A 94 4.78 7.27 7.53
C LYS A 94 5.74 6.22 8.04
N ILE A 95 5.28 5.36 8.94
CA ILE A 95 6.06 4.18 9.36
C ILE A 95 6.24 3.26 8.15
N GLY A 96 5.17 3.03 7.38
CA GLY A 96 5.16 2.26 6.13
C GLY A 96 6.21 2.72 5.12
N GLU A 97 6.25 4.00 4.77
CA GLU A 97 7.23 4.58 3.86
C GLU A 97 8.68 4.19 4.23
N HIS A 98 8.99 4.14 5.53
CA HIS A 98 10.31 3.71 6.01
C HIS A 98 10.56 2.21 5.83
N PHE A 99 9.58 1.36 6.18
CA PHE A 99 9.75 -0.10 6.18
C PHE A 99 9.48 -0.76 4.82
N TYR A 100 8.70 -0.14 3.94
CA TYR A 100 8.33 -0.73 2.65
C TYR A 100 9.48 -0.65 1.63
N ARG A 101 10.47 0.22 1.84
CA ARG A 101 11.64 0.38 0.95
C ARG A 101 11.24 0.61 -0.52
N GLY A 102 10.17 1.37 -0.73
CA GLY A 102 9.60 1.64 -2.05
C GLY A 102 8.65 0.57 -2.59
N SER A 103 8.39 -0.51 -1.85
CA SER A 103 7.37 -1.53 -2.18
C SER A 103 6.00 -1.20 -1.57
N GLY A 104 5.01 -2.08 -1.74
CA GLY A 104 3.63 -1.86 -1.32
C GLY A 104 2.88 -0.93 -2.28
N GLU A 105 3.29 -0.94 -3.55
CA GLU A 105 2.76 -0.06 -4.59
C GLU A 105 1.25 -0.28 -4.81
N ASN A 106 0.53 0.80 -5.11
CA ASN A 106 -0.89 0.68 -5.44
C ASN A 106 -1.05 -0.17 -6.71
N SER A 107 -1.85 -1.23 -6.61
CA SER A 107 -2.06 -2.18 -7.72
C SER A 107 -2.55 -1.50 -9.00
N CYS A 108 -3.28 -0.38 -8.87
CA CYS A 108 -3.72 0.40 -10.03
C CYS A 108 -2.56 1.10 -10.76
N LEU A 109 -1.53 1.56 -10.05
CA LEU A 109 -0.33 2.12 -10.67
C LEU A 109 0.43 1.06 -11.47
N LEU A 110 0.62 -0.14 -10.88
CA LEU A 110 1.28 -1.25 -11.57
C LEU A 110 0.51 -1.67 -12.83
N PHE A 111 -0.82 -1.68 -12.75
CA PHE A 111 -1.66 -2.00 -13.90
C PHE A 111 -1.60 -0.92 -15.00
N GLU A 112 -1.56 0.36 -14.62
CA GLU A 112 -1.35 1.47 -15.57
C GLU A 112 0.01 1.38 -16.27
N GLU A 113 1.08 1.09 -15.53
CA GLU A 113 2.42 0.92 -16.08
C GLU A 113 2.53 -0.32 -16.96
N TYR A 114 1.79 -1.39 -16.64
CA TYR A 114 1.66 -2.56 -17.49
C TYR A 114 0.98 -2.24 -18.82
N ILE A 115 -0.15 -1.50 -18.80
CA ILE A 115 -0.83 -1.03 -20.01
C ILE A 115 0.11 -0.14 -20.85
N SER A 116 0.89 0.70 -20.18
CA SER A 116 1.90 1.58 -20.79
C SER A 116 3.15 0.83 -21.29
N ARG A 117 3.23 -0.49 -21.11
CA ARG A 117 4.37 -1.36 -21.49
C ARG A 117 5.69 -0.93 -20.85
N THR A 118 5.65 -0.48 -19.60
CA THR A 118 6.83 -0.05 -18.84
C THR A 118 7.20 -0.99 -17.71
N VAL A 119 6.64 -2.20 -17.71
CA VAL A 119 6.89 -3.29 -16.75
C VAL A 119 6.89 -4.61 -17.53
N ASP A 120 7.79 -5.52 -17.17
CA ASP A 120 7.87 -6.85 -17.79
C ASP A 120 6.61 -7.69 -17.49
N ASN A 121 6.06 -8.38 -18.50
CA ASN A 121 4.86 -9.22 -18.37
C ASN A 121 4.99 -10.28 -17.26
N SER A 122 6.16 -10.92 -17.16
CA SER A 122 6.42 -11.95 -16.15
C SER A 122 6.46 -11.39 -14.73
N ASP A 123 6.88 -10.13 -14.58
CA ASP A 123 6.88 -9.46 -13.29
C ASP A 123 5.46 -9.04 -12.91
N MET A 124 4.65 -8.54 -13.85
CA MET A 124 3.26 -8.16 -13.58
C MET A 124 2.40 -9.33 -13.06
N LEU A 125 2.49 -10.52 -13.67
CA LEU A 125 1.75 -11.69 -13.19
C LEU A 125 2.18 -12.08 -11.76
N ALA A 126 3.49 -12.11 -11.51
CA ALA A 126 4.02 -12.41 -10.17
C ALA A 126 3.55 -11.36 -9.15
N LEU A 127 3.53 -10.08 -9.52
CA LEU A 127 3.10 -8.99 -8.66
C LEU A 127 1.62 -9.09 -8.32
N ALA A 128 0.76 -9.30 -9.31
CA ALA A 128 -0.67 -9.46 -9.08
C ALA A 128 -0.92 -10.61 -8.07
N LEU A 129 -0.28 -11.77 -8.27
CA LEU A 129 -0.42 -12.90 -7.36
C LEU A 129 0.11 -12.60 -5.96
N LEU A 130 1.29 -11.98 -5.84
CA LEU A 130 1.90 -11.67 -4.55
C LEU A 130 1.14 -10.60 -3.77
N GLN A 131 0.62 -9.57 -4.44
CA GLN A 131 -0.18 -8.54 -3.81
C GLN A 131 -1.52 -9.11 -3.32
N TYR A 132 -2.22 -9.89 -4.14
CA TYR A 132 -3.45 -10.56 -3.71
C TYR A 132 -3.19 -11.53 -2.56
N PHE A 133 -2.14 -12.34 -2.65
CA PHE A 133 -1.79 -13.29 -1.59
C PHE A 133 -1.42 -12.57 -0.28
N GLY A 134 -0.66 -11.47 -0.37
CA GLY A 134 -0.34 -10.60 0.77
C GLY A 134 -1.59 -9.98 1.39
N ALA A 135 -2.54 -9.51 0.58
CA ALA A 135 -3.80 -8.97 1.04
C ALA A 135 -4.65 -10.04 1.77
N THR A 136 -4.79 -11.23 1.19
CA THR A 136 -5.56 -12.33 1.81
C THR A 136 -4.91 -12.78 3.13
N LEU A 137 -3.59 -12.94 3.14
CA LEU A 137 -2.86 -13.31 4.36
C LEU A 137 -2.90 -12.21 5.43
N ALA A 138 -3.14 -10.94 5.07
CA ALA A 138 -3.25 -9.86 6.04
C ALA A 138 -4.41 -10.07 7.01
N TYR A 139 -5.51 -10.70 6.58
CA TYR A 139 -6.60 -11.04 7.48
C TYR A 139 -6.19 -12.07 8.54
N ILE A 140 -5.47 -13.11 8.12
CA ILE A 140 -4.94 -14.13 9.04
C ILE A 140 -3.92 -13.50 9.98
N PHE A 141 -3.01 -12.69 9.43
CA PHE A 141 -1.99 -12.02 10.23
C PHE A 141 -2.59 -11.02 11.22
N ASN A 142 -3.66 -10.31 10.84
CA ASN A 142 -4.46 -9.49 11.74
C ASN A 142 -5.01 -10.29 12.93
N ILE A 143 -5.62 -11.46 12.70
CA ILE A 143 -6.13 -12.32 13.79
C ILE A 143 -5.00 -12.71 14.74
N VAL A 144 -3.86 -13.13 14.20
CA VAL A 144 -2.69 -13.52 14.99
C VAL A 144 -2.14 -12.34 15.78
N ALA A 145 -1.98 -11.18 15.15
CA ALA A 145 -1.48 -9.98 15.79
C ALA A 145 -2.40 -9.50 16.93
N TRP A 146 -3.72 -9.53 16.74
CA TRP A 146 -4.67 -9.23 17.81
C TRP A 146 -4.67 -10.26 18.94
N HIS A 147 -4.54 -11.55 18.62
CA HIS A 147 -4.40 -12.59 19.63
C HIS A 147 -3.19 -12.35 20.54
N TYR A 148 -2.03 -12.05 19.95
CA TYR A 148 -0.83 -11.73 20.72
C TYR A 148 -0.95 -10.39 21.44
N THR A 149 -1.57 -9.39 20.83
CA THR A 149 -1.85 -8.10 21.49
C THR A 149 -2.67 -8.31 22.76
N ALA A 150 -3.77 -9.05 22.67
CA ALA A 150 -4.61 -9.39 23.83
C ALA A 150 -3.84 -10.21 24.87
N LYS A 151 -3.02 -11.17 24.43
CA LYS A 151 -2.18 -11.97 25.33
C LYS A 151 -1.16 -11.13 26.12
N TYR A 152 -0.55 -10.11 25.49
CA TYR A 152 0.50 -9.29 26.12
C TYR A 152 -0.04 -8.10 26.90
N THR A 153 -1.21 -7.57 26.52
CA THR A 153 -1.78 -6.36 27.14
C THR A 153 -2.97 -6.65 28.05
N GLY A 154 -3.64 -7.80 27.89
CA GLY A 154 -4.94 -8.07 28.49
C GLY A 154 -6.10 -7.31 27.82
N LEU A 155 -5.82 -6.49 26.79
CA LEU A 155 -6.79 -5.62 26.14
C LEU A 155 -7.26 -6.25 24.83
N MET A 156 -8.58 -6.39 24.68
CA MET A 156 -9.17 -6.88 23.43
C MET A 156 -9.43 -5.71 22.48
N GLY A 157 -8.69 -5.65 21.37
CA GLY A 157 -9.13 -4.97 20.17
C GLY A 157 -9.92 -5.98 19.34
N GLY A 158 -11.21 -5.72 19.11
CA GLY A 158 -12.06 -6.66 18.38
C GLY A 158 -11.59 -6.80 16.93
N PRO A 159 -11.23 -8.01 16.46
CA PRO A 159 -11.19 -8.25 15.03
C PRO A 159 -12.63 -8.23 14.55
N GLU A 160 -13.01 -7.18 13.83
CA GLU A 160 -14.26 -7.23 13.08
C GLU A 160 -14.18 -8.40 12.10
N GLU A 161 -15.14 -9.32 12.20
CA GLU A 161 -15.17 -10.52 11.37
C GLU A 161 -15.36 -10.15 9.89
N CYS A 162 -16.09 -9.08 9.62
CA CYS A 162 -16.28 -8.53 8.28
C CYS A 162 -16.28 -7.00 8.27
N LEU A 163 -15.47 -6.41 7.38
CA LEU A 163 -15.32 -4.96 7.24
C LEU A 163 -16.04 -4.37 6.00
N TYR A 164 -16.88 -5.16 5.32
CA TYR A 164 -17.82 -4.65 4.31
C TYR A 164 -19.14 -4.25 4.96
N LEU A 165 -19.09 -3.17 5.73
CA LEU A 165 -20.25 -2.58 6.39
C LEU A 165 -20.70 -1.34 5.61
N GLU A 166 -21.20 -1.56 4.40
CA GLU A 166 -21.68 -0.46 3.56
C GLU A 166 -22.87 0.26 4.22
N THR A 167 -22.77 1.58 4.41
CA THR A 167 -23.85 2.41 4.96
C THR A 167 -24.72 3.05 3.88
N ALA A 168 -24.33 2.88 2.61
CA ALA A 168 -25.01 3.44 1.45
C ALA A 168 -25.34 2.34 0.41
N PRO A 169 -26.34 2.55 -0.46
CA PRO A 169 -26.63 1.65 -1.57
C PRO A 169 -25.41 1.39 -2.46
N LEU A 170 -25.21 0.15 -2.90
CA LEU A 170 -24.05 -0.28 -3.70
C LEU A 170 -23.74 0.62 -4.91
N PRO A 171 -24.71 1.18 -5.66
CA PRO A 171 -24.40 2.12 -6.74
C PRO A 171 -23.68 3.39 -6.27
N LEU A 172 -24.04 3.92 -5.10
CA LEU A 172 -23.36 5.08 -4.51
C LEU A 172 -21.97 4.70 -3.98
N VAL A 173 -21.82 3.50 -3.42
CA VAL A 173 -20.51 2.96 -3.02
C VAL A 173 -19.60 2.84 -4.25
N ALA A 174 -20.10 2.27 -5.35
CA ALA A 174 -19.35 2.14 -6.60
C ALA A 174 -18.96 3.50 -7.19
N LEU A 175 -19.90 4.46 -7.19
CA LEU A 175 -19.62 5.82 -7.62
C LEU A 175 -18.53 6.48 -6.77
N TYR A 176 -18.59 6.31 -5.43
CA TYR A 176 -17.56 6.80 -4.54
C TYR A 176 -16.20 6.16 -4.85
N GLN A 177 -16.12 4.82 -4.95
CA GLN A 177 -14.87 4.11 -5.26
C GLN A 177 -14.27 4.60 -6.58
N PHE A 178 -15.09 4.80 -7.61
CA PHE A 178 -14.68 5.33 -8.90
C PHE A 178 -14.12 6.76 -8.77
N LEU A 179 -14.88 7.68 -8.18
CA LEU A 179 -14.49 9.09 -8.08
C LEU A 179 -13.27 9.28 -7.18
N ALA A 180 -13.21 8.55 -6.06
CA ALA A 180 -12.12 8.64 -5.12
C ALA A 180 -10.83 8.03 -5.70
N ALA A 181 -10.91 6.94 -6.47
CA ALA A 181 -9.75 6.39 -7.18
C ALA A 181 -9.25 7.31 -8.30
N ALA A 182 -10.16 7.91 -9.06
CA ALA A 182 -9.83 8.93 -10.06
C ALA A 182 -9.14 10.14 -9.40
N GLY A 183 -9.73 10.66 -8.32
CA GLY A 183 -9.18 11.77 -7.53
C GLY A 183 -7.81 11.45 -6.93
N LEU A 184 -7.62 10.23 -6.40
CA LEU A 184 -6.34 9.76 -5.89
C LEU A 184 -5.28 9.79 -7.00
N ARG A 185 -5.56 9.19 -8.16
CA ARG A 185 -4.63 9.16 -9.29
C ARG A 185 -4.24 10.55 -9.77
N VAL A 186 -5.22 11.46 -9.87
CA VAL A 186 -4.98 12.88 -10.22
C VAL A 186 -4.07 13.53 -9.18
N ALA A 187 -4.38 13.39 -7.89
CA ALA A 187 -3.59 13.97 -6.82
C ALA A 187 -2.14 13.46 -6.86
N LEU A 188 -1.95 12.15 -7.03
CA LEU A 188 -0.62 11.55 -7.10
C LEU A 188 0.19 12.09 -8.30
N GLU A 189 -0.41 12.33 -9.47
CA GLU A 189 0.28 12.92 -10.65
C GLU A 189 0.96 14.25 -10.31
N TYR A 190 0.24 15.12 -9.61
CA TYR A 190 0.72 16.45 -9.23
C TYR A 190 1.65 16.42 -8.00
N MET A 191 1.67 15.32 -7.26
CA MET A 191 2.48 15.13 -6.06
C MET A 191 3.80 14.39 -6.32
N THR A 192 4.24 14.32 -7.58
CA THR A 192 5.47 13.63 -8.01
C THR A 192 6.77 14.33 -7.59
N SER A 193 6.73 15.59 -7.15
CA SER A 193 7.92 16.27 -6.61
C SER A 193 8.25 15.82 -5.18
N GLU A 194 9.54 15.73 -4.83
CA GLU A 194 9.99 15.32 -3.47
C GLU A 194 9.36 16.17 -2.35
N ARG A 195 9.13 17.46 -2.62
CA ARG A 195 8.47 18.38 -1.67
C ARG A 195 7.01 17.98 -1.40
N CYS A 196 6.32 17.46 -2.40
CA CYS A 196 4.90 17.11 -2.33
C CYS A 196 4.66 15.65 -1.94
N LYS A 197 5.55 14.71 -2.31
CA LYS A 197 5.42 13.27 -2.00
C LYS A 197 5.15 13.00 -0.53
N LYS A 198 5.79 13.75 0.38
CA LYS A 198 5.58 13.59 1.83
C LYS A 198 4.14 13.83 2.29
N TYR A 199 3.29 14.47 1.49
CA TYR A 199 1.88 14.72 1.81
C TYR A 199 0.94 13.67 1.20
N ILE A 200 1.44 12.68 0.46
CA ILE A 200 0.60 11.61 -0.13
C ILE A 200 -0.21 10.87 0.94
N CYS A 201 0.37 10.66 2.12
CA CYS A 201 -0.32 10.06 3.26
C CYS A 201 -1.58 10.85 3.66
N LEU A 202 -1.61 12.18 3.51
CA LEU A 202 -2.79 13.00 3.79
C LEU A 202 -3.91 12.72 2.79
N VAL A 203 -3.57 12.53 1.52
CA VAL A 203 -4.55 12.21 0.47
C VAL A 203 -5.21 10.85 0.76
N TYR A 204 -4.41 9.83 1.07
CA TYR A 204 -4.94 8.52 1.46
C TYR A 204 -5.79 8.61 2.72
N ALA A 205 -5.32 9.29 3.77
CA ALA A 205 -6.08 9.47 5.00
C ALA A 205 -7.42 10.18 4.76
N THR A 206 -7.43 11.25 3.95
CA THR A 206 -8.66 11.97 3.59
C THR A 206 -9.63 11.06 2.85
N LEU A 207 -9.18 10.35 1.80
CA LEU A 207 -10.06 9.47 1.01
C LEU A 207 -10.53 8.25 1.79
N PHE A 208 -9.71 7.69 2.68
CA PHE A 208 -10.17 6.60 3.55
C PHE A 208 -11.19 7.10 4.56
N CYS A 209 -10.94 8.20 5.28
CA CYS A 209 -11.90 8.74 6.23
C CYS A 209 -13.20 9.20 5.57
N LEU A 210 -13.14 9.81 4.38
CA LEU A 210 -14.34 10.15 3.61
C LEU A 210 -15.11 8.89 3.19
N GLY A 211 -14.43 7.83 2.77
CA GLY A 211 -15.07 6.56 2.41
C GLY A 211 -15.76 5.92 3.60
N GLN A 212 -15.06 5.87 4.74
CA GLN A 212 -15.64 5.40 6.01
C GLN A 212 -16.87 6.22 6.42
N HIS A 213 -16.83 7.54 6.25
CA HIS A 213 -17.92 8.43 6.64
C HIS A 213 -19.13 8.36 5.70
N LEU A 214 -18.89 8.41 4.38
CA LEU A 214 -19.96 8.54 3.39
C LEU A 214 -20.59 7.20 3.01
N VAL A 215 -19.78 6.13 2.95
CA VAL A 215 -20.23 4.83 2.43
C VAL A 215 -19.91 3.66 3.37
N GLY A 216 -19.34 3.92 4.55
CA GLY A 216 -19.06 2.92 5.57
C GLY A 216 -17.79 2.09 5.32
N VAL A 217 -17.13 2.29 4.18
CA VAL A 217 -15.99 1.48 3.75
C VAL A 217 -14.88 2.40 3.22
N PRO A 218 -13.71 2.48 3.89
CA PRO A 218 -12.55 3.20 3.39
C PRO A 218 -11.96 2.40 2.23
N GLY A 219 -12.39 2.73 1.02
CA GLY A 219 -11.89 2.12 -0.20
C GLY A 219 -11.32 3.20 -1.12
N VAL A 220 -10.14 2.92 -1.66
CA VAL A 220 -9.47 3.51 -2.85
C VAL A 220 -8.21 2.70 -3.24
N HIS A 221 -8.00 1.55 -2.60
CA HIS A 221 -6.90 0.65 -2.86
C HIS A 221 -7.45 -0.78 -3.02
N PRO A 222 -7.30 -1.45 -4.18
CA PRO A 222 -7.92 -2.76 -4.40
C PRO A 222 -7.44 -3.83 -3.41
N MET A 223 -6.14 -3.87 -3.11
CA MET A 223 -5.61 -4.85 -2.14
C MET A 223 -6.11 -4.65 -0.70
N MET A 224 -6.31 -3.41 -0.22
CA MET A 224 -6.93 -3.19 1.08
C MET A 224 -8.40 -3.62 1.10
N CYS A 225 -9.09 -3.53 -0.04
CA CYS A 225 -10.44 -4.08 -0.17
C CYS A 225 -10.41 -5.61 -0.21
N ALA A 226 -9.43 -6.21 -0.89
CA ALA A 226 -9.25 -7.67 -0.97
C ALA A 226 -8.95 -8.30 0.40
N SER A 227 -8.17 -7.61 1.26
CA SER A 227 -7.91 -8.12 2.61
C SER A 227 -9.19 -8.24 3.43
N ARG A 228 -10.13 -7.30 3.26
CA ARG A 228 -11.45 -7.30 3.93
C ARG A 228 -12.37 -8.38 3.41
N LEU A 229 -12.34 -8.65 2.11
CA LEU A 229 -13.09 -9.75 1.50
C LEU A 229 -12.82 -11.07 2.22
N THR A 230 -11.57 -11.31 2.63
CA THR A 230 -11.18 -12.59 3.26
C THR A 230 -11.96 -12.88 4.53
N GLY A 231 -12.20 -11.88 5.39
CA GLY A 231 -13.05 -12.03 6.58
C GLY A 231 -14.54 -12.15 6.23
N CYS A 232 -14.98 -11.43 5.20
CA CYS A 232 -16.39 -11.41 4.78
C CYS A 232 -16.83 -12.61 3.93
N TYR A 233 -15.90 -13.42 3.40
CA TYR A 233 -16.15 -14.40 2.34
C TYR A 233 -17.26 -15.40 2.68
N PHE A 234 -17.33 -15.84 3.94
CA PHE A 234 -18.32 -16.80 4.42
C PHE A 234 -19.47 -16.15 5.19
N LEU A 235 -19.43 -14.83 5.39
CA LEU A 235 -20.39 -14.08 6.21
C LEU A 235 -21.40 -13.29 5.36
N GLN A 236 -21.05 -12.96 4.12
CA GLN A 236 -21.92 -12.24 3.19
C GLN A 236 -22.03 -13.00 1.86
N GLU A 237 -23.25 -13.33 1.44
CA GLU A 237 -23.51 -14.11 0.21
C GLU A 237 -22.91 -13.47 -1.05
N ASP A 238 -22.93 -12.13 -1.14
CA ASP A 238 -22.44 -11.39 -2.30
C ASP A 238 -21.03 -10.79 -2.11
N ALA A 239 -20.27 -11.20 -1.09
CA ALA A 239 -18.98 -10.58 -0.76
C ALA A 239 -18.03 -10.51 -1.97
N VAL A 240 -17.92 -11.62 -2.70
CA VAL A 240 -17.04 -11.75 -3.88
C VAL A 240 -17.52 -10.86 -5.02
N VAL A 241 -18.83 -10.84 -5.28
CA VAL A 241 -19.42 -10.03 -6.35
C VAL A 241 -19.25 -8.54 -6.04
N LYS A 242 -19.51 -8.13 -4.79
CA LYS A 242 -19.23 -6.78 -4.31
C LYS A 242 -17.77 -6.41 -4.50
N TYR A 243 -16.84 -7.27 -4.06
CA TYR A 243 -15.41 -7.05 -4.26
C TYR A 243 -15.08 -6.80 -5.73
N ILE A 244 -15.50 -7.69 -6.62
CA ILE A 244 -15.17 -7.60 -8.05
C ILE A 244 -15.80 -6.35 -8.67
N CYS A 245 -17.12 -6.17 -8.54
CA CYS A 245 -17.85 -5.13 -9.26
C CYS A 245 -17.64 -3.72 -8.68
N VAL A 246 -17.59 -3.59 -7.36
CA VAL A 246 -17.54 -2.28 -6.69
C VAL A 246 -16.10 -1.88 -6.41
N TYR A 247 -15.33 -2.76 -5.77
CA TYR A 247 -14.03 -2.40 -5.22
C TYR A 247 -12.88 -2.66 -6.19
N LEU A 248 -12.90 -3.71 -6.98
CA LEU A 248 -11.85 -3.97 -7.97
C LEU A 248 -12.11 -3.18 -9.25
N LEU A 249 -13.26 -3.39 -9.89
CA LEU A 249 -13.59 -2.72 -11.15
C LEU A 249 -13.84 -1.23 -10.95
N GLY A 250 -14.59 -0.82 -9.93
CA GLY A 250 -14.86 0.60 -9.67
C GLY A 250 -13.59 1.42 -9.44
N ILE A 251 -12.70 0.95 -8.56
CA ILE A 251 -11.41 1.61 -8.27
C ILE A 251 -10.52 1.62 -9.52
N THR A 252 -10.35 0.47 -10.19
CA THR A 252 -9.45 0.37 -11.35
C THR A 252 -9.94 1.20 -12.53
N THR A 253 -11.25 1.22 -12.80
CA THR A 253 -11.82 2.05 -13.87
C THR A 253 -11.71 3.53 -13.57
N GLY A 254 -11.99 3.97 -12.34
CA GLY A 254 -11.79 5.37 -11.93
C GLY A 254 -10.35 5.82 -12.12
N TRP A 255 -9.40 5.00 -11.67
CA TRP A 255 -7.98 5.25 -11.87
C TRP A 255 -7.61 5.37 -13.35
N LEU A 256 -7.97 4.38 -14.18
CA LEU A 256 -7.58 4.36 -15.60
C LEU A 256 -8.24 5.45 -16.43
N VAL A 257 -9.51 5.80 -16.15
CA VAL A 257 -10.19 6.91 -16.82
C VAL A 257 -9.45 8.23 -16.54
N SER A 258 -9.04 8.44 -15.29
CA SER A 258 -8.27 9.64 -14.93
C SER A 258 -6.86 9.65 -15.52
N ALA A 259 -6.20 8.48 -15.60
CA ALA A 259 -4.91 8.33 -16.25
C ALA A 259 -5.00 8.71 -17.75
N ALA A 260 -5.99 8.17 -18.46
CA ALA A 260 -6.24 8.47 -19.87
C ALA A 260 -6.54 9.97 -20.12
N ALA A 261 -7.08 10.68 -19.13
CA ALA A 261 -7.39 12.10 -19.24
C ALA A 261 -6.18 13.03 -19.00
N LEU A 262 -5.15 12.60 -18.25
CA LEU A 262 -4.05 13.47 -17.79
C LEU A 262 -2.76 13.39 -18.63
N SER A 263 -2.43 12.23 -19.22
CA SER A 263 -1.33 12.06 -20.19
C SER A 263 -1.28 10.63 -20.72
N GLU A 264 -0.54 10.38 -21.81
CA GLU A 264 -0.25 9.00 -22.26
C GLU A 264 0.66 8.23 -21.30
N ARG A 265 1.46 8.93 -20.46
CA ARG A 265 2.41 8.29 -19.55
C ARG A 265 2.47 9.00 -18.21
N THR A 266 2.26 8.23 -17.14
CA THR A 266 2.35 8.71 -15.76
C THR A 266 3.75 9.20 -15.40
N LYS A 267 3.82 10.28 -14.62
CA LYS A 267 5.06 10.75 -13.98
C LYS A 267 5.38 9.98 -12.70
N LEU A 268 4.40 9.29 -12.12
CA LEU A 268 4.63 8.34 -11.04
C LEU A 268 5.41 7.17 -11.61
N LYS A 269 6.42 6.71 -10.86
CA LYS A 269 7.21 5.55 -11.24
C LYS A 269 7.22 4.60 -10.08
N SER A 270 6.70 3.39 -10.32
CA SER A 270 6.92 2.31 -9.38
C SER A 270 8.38 1.85 -9.43
N MET A 271 8.83 1.15 -8.39
CA MET A 271 10.15 0.50 -8.43
C MET A 271 10.28 -0.51 -9.59
N TRP A 272 9.17 -1.10 -10.04
CA TRP A 272 9.15 -2.05 -11.16
C TRP A 272 9.40 -1.37 -12.49
N ARG A 273 8.86 -0.17 -12.67
CA ARG A 273 9.16 0.66 -13.82
C ARG A 273 10.60 1.17 -13.80
N VAL A 274 11.11 1.57 -12.63
CA VAL A 274 12.52 1.98 -12.49
C VAL A 274 13.44 0.83 -12.92
N LYS A 275 13.22 -0.38 -12.38
CA LYS A 275 13.96 -1.59 -12.77
C LYS A 275 13.89 -1.86 -14.28
N PHE A 276 12.70 -1.71 -14.88
CA PHE A 276 12.50 -1.91 -16.31
C PHE A 276 13.29 -0.89 -17.15
N GLU A 277 13.21 0.40 -16.80
CA GLU A 277 13.93 1.47 -17.50
C GLU A 277 15.45 1.31 -17.37
N GLU A 278 15.95 0.89 -16.20
CA GLU A 278 17.38 0.58 -15.99
C GLU A 278 17.87 -0.59 -16.84
N LYS A 279 17.08 -1.66 -16.93
CA LYS A 279 17.39 -2.82 -17.78
C LYS A 279 17.45 -2.42 -19.26
N LEU A 280 16.45 -1.65 -19.72
CA LEU A 280 16.42 -1.16 -21.10
C LEU A 280 17.64 -0.29 -21.42
N ALA A 281 17.99 0.64 -20.52
CA ALA A 281 19.16 1.49 -20.69
C ALA A 281 20.48 0.68 -20.73
N ALA A 282 20.58 -0.39 -19.93
CA ALA A 282 21.74 -1.28 -19.95
C ALA A 282 21.84 -2.08 -21.26
N GLU A 283 20.71 -2.56 -21.78
CA GLU A 283 20.65 -3.24 -23.10
C GLU A 283 21.02 -2.30 -24.24
N GLU A 284 20.51 -1.06 -24.24
CA GLU A 284 20.87 -0.03 -25.22
C GLU A 284 22.37 0.32 -25.15
N ALA A 285 22.93 0.45 -23.95
CA ALA A 285 24.35 0.71 -23.76
C ALA A 285 25.23 -0.46 -24.26
N ALA A 286 24.81 -1.71 -24.03
CA ALA A 286 25.51 -2.90 -24.53
C ALA A 286 25.48 -2.95 -26.08
N LEU A 287 24.33 -2.69 -26.69
CA LEU A 287 24.20 -2.62 -28.16
C LEU A 287 25.09 -1.52 -28.76
N MET A 288 25.19 -0.36 -28.12
CA MET A 288 26.06 0.73 -28.57
C MET A 288 27.55 0.40 -28.41
N ALA A 289 27.93 -0.41 -27.41
CA ALA A 289 29.30 -0.86 -27.21
C ALA A 289 29.72 -1.94 -28.23
N GLU A 290 28.79 -2.75 -28.72
CA GLU A 290 29.02 -3.74 -29.77
C GLU A 290 29.08 -3.14 -31.18
N GLN A 291 28.65 -1.87 -31.36
CA GLN A 291 28.81 -1.19 -32.65
C GLN A 291 30.30 -0.98 -32.95
N PRO A 292 30.81 -1.43 -34.10
CA PRO A 292 32.21 -1.27 -34.44
C PRO A 292 32.56 0.22 -34.49
N VAL A 293 33.61 0.60 -33.76
CA VAL A 293 34.16 1.97 -33.79
C VAL A 293 34.52 2.30 -35.24
N LYS A 294 33.74 3.16 -35.89
CA LYS A 294 34.02 3.64 -37.23
C LYS A 294 35.36 4.37 -37.22
N ARG A 295 36.42 3.70 -37.67
CA ARG A 295 37.75 4.31 -37.81
C ARG A 295 37.76 5.14 -39.08
N PHE A 296 37.68 6.45 -38.90
CA PHE A 296 37.90 7.40 -39.99
C PHE A 296 39.39 7.71 -40.09
N VAL A 297 39.98 7.42 -41.25
CA VAL A 297 41.38 7.75 -41.54
C VAL A 297 41.43 8.92 -42.52
N GLY A 298 42.18 9.97 -42.18
CA GLY A 298 42.40 11.17 -43.01
C GLY A 298 42.30 12.51 -42.27
N LYS A 299 42.99 13.54 -42.79
CA LYS A 299 42.89 14.94 -42.31
C LYS A 299 42.01 15.79 -43.24
N GLY A 300 41.19 16.68 -42.66
CA GLY A 300 40.29 17.57 -43.40
C GLY A 300 39.15 16.83 -44.13
N ASN A 301 38.66 17.40 -45.23
CA ASN A 301 37.53 16.86 -46.03
C ASN A 301 37.81 15.51 -46.75
N ARG A 302 38.92 14.83 -46.46
CA ARG A 302 39.29 13.52 -47.05
C ARG A 302 39.26 12.38 -46.04
N ARG A 303 38.39 12.41 -45.03
CA ARG A 303 38.18 11.26 -44.15
C ARG A 303 37.45 10.15 -44.90
N ARG A 304 38.02 8.96 -44.91
CA ARG A 304 37.37 7.74 -45.41
C ARG A 304 37.11 6.79 -44.25
N GLU A 305 35.92 6.20 -44.25
CA GLU A 305 35.55 5.13 -43.32
C GLU A 305 36.31 3.87 -43.71
N VAL A 306 37.10 3.31 -42.79
CA VAL A 306 37.83 2.06 -43.01
C VAL A 306 37.02 0.95 -42.36
N ARG A 307 36.63 -0.04 -43.18
CA ARG A 307 35.98 -1.28 -42.72
C ARG A 307 36.96 -2.14 -41.94
#